data_AF-A0A1V4ZNQ4-F1
#
_entry.id   AF-A0A1V4ZNQ4-F1
#
_cell.length_a   1.000
_cell.length_b   1.000
_cell.length_c   1.000
_cell.angle_alpha   90.00
_cell.angle_beta   90.00
_cell.angle_gamma   90.00
#
_symmetry.space_group_name_H-M   'P 1'
#
loop_
_entity.id
_entity.type
_entity.pdbx_description
1 polymer ?
#
loop_
_entity_poly.entity_id
_entity_poly.type
_entity_poly.pdbx_seq_one_letter_code
_entity_poly.pdbx_strand_id
1 'polypeptide(L)'
;MRIADTAFDGTKLIIDKTKRTLGTYALLRQLSSINGANISHRLLDRVMYGVETLPPLGKEYWWFLFFGNDGRQMMVLMYRKFGKRMVFNGKIVEFRKTNQMAFQAVTTGWIYDGTGMYDLGVSNPVIAMSPGEKSFVSKISDRTMTFKGGFPEYELKIDGLVHLKMTEGDFLENRCAYGVFIPPFGAGWIDIFSNAQGDVLGEEFVGTAHLQKVVGIMPYGSFHWARVIFRNGSTFSFFCLKTGEKSKKYFHRSMNFYDHQTRRYIRFWDPRLIISEETGKITTWTIEGWDEENELKIVLDTYAEKKITMNGGGSQVYREYAVTPSRFRFTTNDQTVTLKDLGNGVGTFEDAYGLPGF
;
A
#
# COMPACT_ATOMS: atom_id res chain seq x y z
N MET A 1 37.09 -2.23 -49.58
CA MET A 1 36.91 -2.39 -48.13
C MET A 1 35.77 -1.48 -47.71
N ARG A 2 34.57 -2.03 -47.51
CA ARG A 2 33.33 -1.28 -47.22
C ARG A 2 33.33 -0.88 -45.74
N ILE A 3 33.24 0.41 -45.47
CA ILE A 3 32.79 0.92 -44.18
C ILE A 3 31.26 0.84 -44.24
N ALA A 4 30.67 -0.09 -43.49
CA ALA A 4 29.23 -0.13 -43.30
C ALA A 4 28.90 0.77 -42.11
N ASP A 5 28.21 1.87 -42.40
CA ASP A 5 27.57 2.74 -41.42
C ASP A 5 26.57 1.94 -40.59
N THR A 6 26.93 1.61 -39.35
CA THR A 6 25.96 1.25 -38.32
C THR A 6 25.29 2.52 -37.84
N ALA A 7 24.25 2.96 -38.55
CA ALA A 7 23.28 3.91 -38.01
C ALA A 7 22.66 3.29 -36.75
N PHE A 8 23.02 3.84 -35.60
CA PHE A 8 22.52 3.47 -34.29
C PHE A 8 21.01 3.75 -34.25
N ASP A 9 20.18 2.71 -34.09
CA ASP A 9 18.71 2.77 -34.11
C ASP A 9 18.11 3.39 -32.82
N GLY A 10 18.48 4.64 -32.56
CA GLY A 10 17.95 5.42 -31.43
C GLY A 10 16.45 5.71 -31.59
N THR A 11 15.96 5.79 -32.82
CA THR A 11 14.56 6.12 -33.14
C THR A 11 13.60 5.01 -32.71
N LYS A 12 13.93 3.73 -32.96
CA LYS A 12 13.09 2.59 -32.53
C LYS A 12 13.04 2.46 -31.00
N LEU A 13 14.17 2.71 -30.32
CA LEU A 13 14.23 2.70 -28.85
C LEU A 13 13.39 3.83 -28.22
N ILE A 14 13.40 5.02 -28.83
CA ILE A 14 12.58 6.16 -28.41
C ILE A 14 11.09 5.88 -28.63
N ILE A 15 10.72 5.33 -29.78
CA ILE A 15 9.32 4.98 -30.11
C ILE A 15 8.76 3.93 -29.13
N ASP A 16 9.55 2.89 -28.80
CA ASP A 16 9.15 1.86 -27.85
C ASP A 16 8.98 2.41 -26.42
N LYS A 17 9.89 3.28 -25.97
CA LYS A 17 9.78 3.93 -24.66
C LYS A 17 8.54 4.82 -24.56
N THR A 18 8.26 5.63 -25.57
CA THR A 18 7.09 6.51 -25.60
C THR A 18 5.78 5.70 -25.57
N LYS A 19 5.67 4.65 -26.39
CA LYS A 19 4.51 3.76 -26.38
C LYS A 19 4.27 3.13 -25.01
N ARG A 20 5.32 2.70 -24.32
CA ARG A 20 5.19 2.09 -22.98
C ARG A 20 4.80 3.10 -21.92
N THR A 21 5.35 4.31 -21.96
CA THR A 21 4.93 5.40 -21.05
C THR A 21 3.45 5.75 -21.25
N LEU A 22 2.97 5.81 -22.50
CA LEU A 22 1.54 5.96 -22.79
C LEU A 22 0.72 4.79 -22.25
N GLY A 23 1.27 3.57 -22.27
CA GLY A 23 0.68 2.40 -21.62
C GLY A 23 0.48 2.58 -20.11
N THR A 24 1.47 3.14 -19.40
CA THR A 24 1.34 3.49 -17.97
C THR A 24 0.19 4.48 -17.75
N TYR A 25 0.10 5.54 -18.55
CA TYR A 25 -1.00 6.51 -18.45
C TYR A 25 -2.37 5.89 -18.78
N ALA A 26 -2.43 5.00 -19.76
CA ALA A 26 -3.65 4.28 -20.10
C ALA A 26 -4.12 3.38 -18.95
N LEU A 27 -3.19 2.71 -18.25
CA LEU A 27 -3.52 1.97 -17.04
C LEU A 27 -4.10 2.88 -15.96
N LEU A 28 -3.47 4.01 -15.67
CA LEU A 28 -3.95 4.94 -14.64
C LEU A 28 -5.38 5.42 -14.93
N ARG A 29 -5.68 5.74 -16.20
CA ARG A 29 -7.04 6.08 -16.64
C ARG A 29 -8.02 4.92 -16.44
N GLN A 30 -7.62 3.70 -16.79
CA GLN A 30 -8.45 2.52 -16.64
C GLN A 30 -8.80 2.25 -15.17
N LEU A 31 -7.82 2.31 -14.27
CA LEU A 31 -8.05 2.11 -12.84
C LEU A 31 -8.92 3.23 -12.26
N SER A 32 -8.68 4.48 -12.66
CA SER A 32 -9.49 5.63 -12.27
C SER A 32 -10.94 5.54 -12.78
N SER A 33 -11.19 4.94 -13.95
CA SER A 33 -12.54 4.76 -14.47
C SER A 33 -13.34 3.64 -13.79
N ILE A 34 -12.67 2.67 -13.14
CA ILE A 34 -13.35 1.59 -12.42
C ILE A 34 -13.79 2.09 -11.04
N ASN A 35 -12.86 2.64 -10.25
CA ASN A 35 -13.09 3.26 -8.95
C ASN A 35 -14.06 2.48 -8.02
N GLY A 36 -13.77 1.20 -7.79
CA GLY A 36 -14.61 0.29 -6.98
C GLY A 36 -14.27 -1.18 -7.20
N ALA A 37 -15.16 -2.07 -6.77
CA ALA A 37 -14.95 -3.52 -6.78
C ALA A 37 -15.07 -4.22 -8.15
N ASN A 38 -15.59 -3.53 -9.18
CA ASN A 38 -15.83 -4.11 -10.51
C ASN A 38 -14.55 -4.19 -11.37
N ILE A 39 -13.54 -4.90 -10.86
CA ILE A 39 -12.29 -5.19 -11.55
C ILE A 39 -12.24 -6.66 -11.99
N SER A 40 -11.85 -6.89 -13.25
CA SER A 40 -11.63 -8.24 -13.78
C SER A 40 -10.35 -8.87 -13.21
N HIS A 41 -10.37 -10.19 -13.02
CA HIS A 41 -9.17 -10.95 -12.57
C HIS A 41 -7.98 -10.72 -13.50
N ARG A 42 -8.20 -10.65 -14.82
CA ARG A 42 -7.14 -10.37 -15.80
C ARG A 42 -6.47 -9.02 -15.55
N LEU A 43 -7.24 -7.97 -15.29
CA LEU A 43 -6.67 -6.65 -15.01
C LEU A 43 -5.93 -6.64 -13.67
N LEU A 44 -6.49 -7.31 -12.67
CA LEU A 44 -5.89 -7.45 -11.35
C LEU A 44 -4.53 -8.15 -11.42
N ASP A 45 -4.44 -9.29 -12.12
CA ASP A 45 -3.17 -10.01 -12.35
C ASP A 45 -2.18 -9.16 -13.17
N ARG A 46 -2.67 -8.44 -14.20
CA ARG A 46 -1.84 -7.53 -15.02
C ARG A 46 -1.27 -6.37 -14.20
N VAL A 47 -1.95 -5.91 -13.16
CA VAL A 47 -1.43 -4.87 -12.27
C VAL A 47 -0.49 -5.48 -11.23
N MET A 48 -0.88 -6.57 -10.56
CA MET A 48 -0.09 -7.21 -9.52
C MET A 48 1.26 -7.71 -10.03
N TYR A 49 1.29 -8.34 -11.21
CA TYR A 49 2.52 -8.89 -11.82
C TYR A 49 3.07 -8.01 -12.94
N GLY A 50 2.46 -6.84 -13.18
CA GLY A 50 2.90 -5.87 -14.17
C GLY A 50 4.08 -5.03 -13.66
N VAL A 51 4.88 -4.54 -14.60
CA VAL A 51 5.99 -3.63 -14.33
C VAL A 51 5.88 -2.45 -15.29
N GLU A 52 5.53 -1.29 -14.75
CA GLU A 52 5.24 -0.14 -15.60
C GLU A 52 6.50 0.50 -16.21
N THR A 53 6.33 1.32 -17.24
CA THR A 53 7.41 2.22 -17.66
C THR A 53 7.15 3.57 -17.01
N LEU A 54 7.88 3.83 -15.93
CA LEU A 54 7.69 5.01 -15.10
C LEU A 54 8.18 6.27 -15.84
N PRO A 55 7.34 7.28 -16.10
CA PRO A 55 7.79 8.60 -16.53
C PRO A 55 8.48 9.35 -15.38
N PRO A 56 9.02 10.56 -15.62
CA PRO A 56 9.46 11.43 -14.52
C PRO A 56 8.42 11.53 -13.41
N LEU A 57 8.88 11.51 -12.15
CA LEU A 57 8.05 11.41 -10.93
C LEU A 57 7.28 10.10 -10.75
N GLY A 58 7.44 9.15 -11.68
CA GLY A 58 6.83 7.84 -11.64
C GLY A 58 7.39 7.01 -10.48
N LYS A 59 6.50 6.32 -9.77
CA LYS A 59 6.77 5.46 -8.61
C LYS A 59 5.88 4.23 -8.67
N GLU A 60 6.37 3.13 -8.12
CA GLU A 60 5.66 1.86 -8.06
C GLU A 60 5.93 1.18 -6.72
N TYR A 61 4.86 0.68 -6.09
CA TYR A 61 4.91 0.06 -4.77
C TYR A 61 4.08 -1.22 -4.76
N TRP A 62 4.61 -2.28 -4.15
CA TRP A 62 3.81 -3.41 -3.67
C TRP A 62 3.86 -3.38 -2.15
N TRP A 63 2.69 -3.29 -1.54
CA TRP A 63 2.49 -3.30 -0.10
C TRP A 63 1.76 -4.58 0.26
N PHE A 64 2.40 -5.41 1.09
CA PHE A 64 1.78 -6.62 1.63
C PHE A 64 1.67 -6.45 3.14
N LEU A 65 0.45 -6.18 3.60
CA LEU A 65 0.11 -5.98 5.00
C LEU A 65 -0.62 -7.20 5.52
N PHE A 66 -0.28 -7.65 6.72
CA PHE A 66 -0.89 -8.79 7.38
C PHE A 66 -1.25 -8.43 8.81
N PHE A 67 -2.48 -8.68 9.20
CA PHE A 67 -3.02 -8.36 10.52
C PHE A 67 -3.48 -9.66 11.20
N GLY A 68 -2.76 -10.09 12.23
CA GLY A 68 -3.05 -11.28 13.01
C GLY A 68 -4.20 -11.02 13.99
N ASN A 69 -5.03 -12.05 14.21
CA ASN A 69 -6.16 -11.98 15.13
C ASN A 69 -5.73 -11.82 16.60
N ASP A 70 -4.46 -12.07 16.89
CA ASP A 70 -3.82 -11.94 18.20
C ASP A 70 -3.01 -10.64 18.37
N GLY A 71 -3.11 -9.71 17.42
CA GLY A 71 -2.41 -8.43 17.46
C GLY A 71 -1.00 -8.45 16.83
N ARG A 72 -0.53 -9.59 16.32
CA ARG A 72 0.66 -9.62 15.46
C ARG A 72 0.40 -8.88 14.15
N GLN A 73 1.42 -8.26 13.59
CA GLN A 73 1.29 -7.54 12.32
C GLN A 73 2.57 -7.64 11.51
N MET A 74 2.47 -7.69 10.19
CA MET A 74 3.63 -7.68 9.31
C MET A 74 3.38 -6.77 8.11
N MET A 75 4.45 -6.12 7.65
CA MET A 75 4.49 -5.43 6.38
C MET A 75 5.69 -5.87 5.55
N VAL A 76 5.47 -6.09 4.25
CA VAL A 76 6.53 -6.22 3.25
C VAL A 76 6.30 -5.23 2.13
N LEU A 77 7.34 -4.46 1.80
CA LEU A 77 7.32 -3.42 0.78
C LEU A 77 8.34 -3.75 -0.31
N MET A 78 7.86 -3.75 -1.56
CA MET A 78 8.72 -3.60 -2.73
C MET A 78 8.52 -2.24 -3.36
N TYR A 79 9.60 -1.49 -3.55
CA TYR A 79 9.52 -0.11 -4.02
C TYR A 79 10.50 0.20 -5.13
N ARG A 80 10.03 0.92 -6.16
CA ARG A 80 10.90 1.52 -7.16
C ARG A 80 10.35 2.84 -7.67
N LYS A 81 11.23 3.61 -8.32
CA LYS A 81 10.87 4.89 -8.92
C LYS A 81 11.63 5.17 -10.20
N PHE A 82 11.19 6.20 -10.89
CA PHE A 82 11.97 6.83 -11.95
C PHE A 82 13.29 7.40 -11.41
N GLY A 83 14.34 7.28 -12.21
CA GLY A 83 15.71 7.67 -11.87
C GLY A 83 16.60 6.45 -11.63
N LYS A 84 17.89 6.70 -11.37
CA LYS A 84 18.91 5.63 -11.29
C LYS A 84 19.24 5.20 -9.87
N ARG A 85 19.04 6.08 -8.89
CA ARG A 85 19.43 5.85 -7.49
C ARG A 85 18.57 6.65 -6.52
N MET A 86 18.61 6.26 -5.26
CA MET A 86 18.18 7.05 -4.11
C MET A 86 18.89 6.59 -2.84
N VAL A 87 18.73 7.34 -1.77
CA VAL A 87 19.06 6.90 -0.41
C VAL A 87 17.76 6.47 0.27
N PHE A 88 17.70 5.20 0.67
CA PHE A 88 16.56 4.58 1.37
C PHE A 88 17.03 4.12 2.76
N ASN A 89 16.50 4.71 3.82
CA ASN A 89 16.96 4.48 5.20
C ASN A 89 18.48 4.56 5.36
N GLY A 90 19.08 5.62 4.81
CA GLY A 90 20.52 5.84 4.85
C GLY A 90 21.36 4.96 3.90
N LYS A 91 20.76 3.94 3.26
CA LYS A 91 21.46 3.07 2.30
C LYS A 91 21.26 3.58 0.88
N ILE A 92 22.32 3.60 0.08
CA ILE A 92 22.20 3.86 -1.36
C ILE A 92 21.59 2.63 -2.02
N VAL A 93 20.54 2.85 -2.79
CA VAL A 93 19.87 1.84 -3.62
C VAL A 93 19.81 2.32 -5.06
N GLU A 94 19.89 1.38 -5.98
CA GLU A 94 19.87 1.62 -7.41
C GLU A 94 18.61 1.06 -8.07
N PHE A 95 18.20 1.71 -9.14
CA PHE A 95 17.08 1.31 -9.97
C PHE A 95 17.57 1.11 -11.39
N ARG A 96 17.71 -0.16 -11.78
CA ARG A 96 18.10 -0.57 -13.13
C ARG A 96 17.05 -1.52 -13.67
N LYS A 97 16.73 -1.38 -14.95
CA LYS A 97 15.93 -2.37 -15.67
C LYS A 97 16.90 -3.33 -16.34
N THR A 98 16.91 -4.60 -15.92
CA THR A 98 17.75 -5.63 -16.51
C THR A 98 17.15 -6.11 -17.83
N ASN A 99 15.85 -6.41 -17.81
CA ASN A 99 15.05 -6.73 -19.00
C ASN A 99 13.57 -6.41 -18.73
N GLN A 100 12.65 -6.90 -19.57
CA GLN A 100 11.21 -6.64 -19.38
C GLN A 100 10.63 -7.29 -18.11
N MET A 101 11.19 -8.42 -17.68
CA MET A 101 10.73 -9.24 -16.56
C MET A 101 11.61 -9.11 -15.32
N ALA A 102 12.72 -8.38 -15.39
CA ALA A 102 13.66 -8.23 -14.28
C ALA A 102 14.11 -6.79 -14.08
N PHE A 103 14.03 -6.30 -12.84
CA PHE A 103 14.38 -4.94 -12.46
C PHE A 103 14.89 -4.87 -11.02
N GLN A 104 15.76 -3.90 -10.73
CA GLN A 104 16.15 -3.62 -9.35
C GLN A 104 15.11 -2.74 -8.66
N ALA A 105 14.82 -3.10 -7.42
CA ALA A 105 13.92 -2.38 -6.54
C ALA A 105 14.44 -2.45 -5.11
N VAL A 106 13.86 -1.66 -4.23
CA VAL A 106 13.98 -1.85 -2.79
C VAL A 106 13.07 -3.00 -2.39
N THR A 107 13.53 -3.84 -1.47
CA THR A 107 12.69 -4.78 -0.72
C THR A 107 13.00 -4.63 0.76
N THR A 108 11.98 -4.36 1.56
CA THR A 108 12.08 -4.09 3.00
C THR A 108 10.81 -4.55 3.69
N GLY A 109 10.81 -4.62 5.02
CA GLY A 109 9.62 -4.95 5.78
C GLY A 109 9.88 -4.98 7.27
N TRP A 110 8.86 -5.32 8.02
CA TRP A 110 8.93 -5.49 9.46
C TRP A 110 7.86 -6.49 9.93
N ILE A 111 8.10 -7.13 11.07
CA ILE A 111 7.17 -8.03 11.76
C ILE A 111 7.05 -7.56 13.20
N TYR A 112 5.84 -7.35 13.69
CA TYR A 112 5.53 -7.23 15.10
C TYR A 112 5.00 -8.57 15.60
N ASP A 113 5.69 -9.17 16.55
CA ASP A 113 5.40 -10.52 17.08
C ASP A 113 4.46 -10.54 18.30
N GLY A 114 3.87 -9.39 18.65
CA GLY A 114 3.06 -9.23 19.86
C GLY A 114 3.85 -8.72 21.06
N THR A 115 5.18 -8.72 20.99
CA THR A 115 6.07 -8.23 22.05
C THR A 115 7.04 -7.17 21.54
N GLY A 116 7.58 -7.35 20.33
CA GLY A 116 8.62 -6.50 19.77
C GLY A 116 8.61 -6.45 18.25
N MET A 117 9.45 -5.57 17.72
CA MET A 117 9.60 -5.33 16.28
C MET A 117 10.83 -6.03 15.73
N TYR A 118 10.61 -6.92 14.76
CA TYR A 118 11.62 -7.49 13.89
C TYR A 118 11.75 -6.68 12.60
N ASP A 119 12.87 -5.97 12.45
CA ASP A 119 13.20 -5.27 11.20
C ASP A 119 13.77 -6.27 10.18
N LEU A 120 13.15 -6.37 9.00
CA LEU A 120 13.64 -7.24 7.92
C LEU A 120 14.79 -6.61 7.13
N GLY A 121 15.11 -5.34 7.43
CA GLY A 121 16.19 -4.60 6.80
C GLY A 121 15.85 -4.15 5.38
N VAL A 122 16.78 -3.38 4.81
CA VAL A 122 16.67 -2.85 3.44
C VAL A 122 17.63 -3.60 2.53
N SER A 123 17.06 -4.23 1.49
CA SER A 123 17.77 -4.85 0.38
C SER A 123 17.49 -4.13 -0.95
N ASN A 124 18.40 -4.29 -1.92
CA ASN A 124 18.25 -3.79 -3.29
C ASN A 124 18.41 -4.91 -4.34
N PRO A 125 17.55 -5.96 -4.28
CA PRO A 125 17.66 -7.11 -5.17
C PRO A 125 17.25 -6.78 -6.60
N VAL A 126 17.65 -7.66 -7.53
CA VAL A 126 16.94 -7.80 -8.80
C VAL A 126 15.69 -8.63 -8.54
N ILE A 127 14.53 -8.04 -8.81
CA ILE A 127 13.23 -8.72 -8.82
C ILE A 127 13.09 -9.44 -10.16
N ALA A 128 12.70 -10.71 -10.13
CA ALA A 128 12.35 -11.48 -11.32
C ALA A 128 10.85 -11.76 -11.31
N MET A 129 10.12 -11.27 -12.30
CA MET A 129 8.68 -11.46 -12.47
C MET A 129 8.43 -12.55 -13.51
N SER A 130 7.46 -13.41 -13.25
CA SER A 130 6.93 -14.38 -14.21
C SER A 130 5.42 -14.18 -14.33
N PRO A 131 4.93 -13.18 -15.10
CA PRO A 131 3.50 -12.86 -15.17
C PRO A 131 2.63 -14.02 -15.67
N GLY A 132 3.16 -14.87 -16.57
CA GLY A 132 2.46 -16.07 -17.05
C GLY A 132 2.28 -17.13 -15.96
N GLU A 133 3.20 -17.20 -15.01
CA GLU A 133 3.13 -18.07 -13.83
C GLU A 133 2.46 -17.38 -12.63
N LYS A 134 2.08 -16.10 -12.80
CA LYS A 134 1.56 -15.22 -11.75
C LYS A 134 2.44 -15.27 -10.51
N SER A 135 3.73 -15.01 -10.69
CA SER A 135 4.71 -15.06 -9.61
C SER A 135 5.80 -14.01 -9.75
N PHE A 136 6.49 -13.74 -8.65
CA PHE A 136 7.78 -13.06 -8.67
C PHE A 136 8.68 -13.53 -7.52
N VAL A 137 9.98 -13.33 -7.73
CA VAL A 137 11.04 -13.62 -6.76
C VAL A 137 11.82 -12.35 -6.45
N SER A 138 12.11 -12.14 -5.17
CA SER A 138 12.89 -11.05 -4.60
C SER A 138 13.87 -11.58 -3.55
N LYS A 139 14.62 -10.69 -2.90
CA LYS A 139 15.36 -10.97 -1.67
C LYS A 139 15.15 -9.89 -0.62
N ILE A 140 15.03 -10.30 0.62
CA ILE A 140 15.01 -9.41 1.78
C ILE A 140 16.08 -9.87 2.76
N SER A 141 17.00 -8.98 3.10
CA SER A 141 18.31 -9.35 3.63
C SER A 141 18.97 -10.43 2.76
N ASP A 142 19.29 -11.60 3.32
CA ASP A 142 19.89 -12.77 2.69
C ASP A 142 18.88 -13.85 2.26
N ARG A 143 17.59 -13.66 2.55
CA ARG A 143 16.52 -14.63 2.33
C ARG A 143 15.83 -14.42 1.00
N THR A 144 15.45 -15.51 0.33
CA THR A 144 14.60 -15.44 -0.85
C THR A 144 13.19 -15.10 -0.42
N MET A 145 12.55 -14.19 -1.16
CA MET A 145 11.14 -13.91 -1.04
C MET A 145 10.46 -14.35 -2.34
N THR A 146 9.40 -15.14 -2.24
CA THR A 146 8.57 -15.54 -3.38
C THR A 146 7.13 -15.14 -3.12
N PHE A 147 6.49 -14.53 -4.11
CA PHE A 147 5.06 -14.29 -4.12
C PHE A 147 4.46 -14.91 -5.36
N LYS A 148 3.34 -15.61 -5.24
CA LYS A 148 2.66 -16.23 -6.38
C LYS A 148 1.17 -16.41 -6.14
N GLY A 149 0.46 -16.72 -7.22
CA GLY A 149 -0.98 -17.01 -7.21
C GLY A 149 -1.79 -15.94 -7.92
N GLY A 150 -3.10 -16.03 -7.87
CA GLY A 150 -4.00 -15.06 -8.49
C GLY A 150 -5.31 -15.07 -7.73
N PHE A 151 -6.05 -13.96 -7.79
CA PHE A 151 -7.24 -13.80 -6.96
C PHE A 151 -8.21 -15.00 -7.12
N PRO A 152 -8.69 -15.60 -6.01
CA PRO A 152 -8.52 -15.15 -4.62
C PRO A 152 -7.35 -15.79 -3.85
N GLU A 153 -6.54 -16.64 -4.48
CA GLU A 153 -5.53 -17.45 -3.81
C GLU A 153 -4.10 -16.95 -4.07
N TYR A 154 -3.40 -16.59 -3.00
CA TYR A 154 -2.01 -16.15 -3.06
C TYR A 154 -1.14 -16.90 -2.06
N GLU A 155 0.18 -16.89 -2.28
CA GLU A 155 1.17 -17.42 -1.35
C GLU A 155 2.36 -16.46 -1.29
N LEU A 156 2.73 -16.02 -0.08
CA LEU A 156 3.96 -15.30 0.21
C LEU A 156 4.88 -16.19 1.05
N LYS A 157 6.13 -16.33 0.59
CA LYS A 157 7.20 -17.02 1.31
C LYS A 157 8.40 -16.11 1.47
N ILE A 158 8.98 -16.10 2.66
CA ILE A 158 10.30 -15.55 2.96
C ILE A 158 11.06 -16.66 3.68
N ASP A 159 12.14 -17.15 3.06
CA ASP A 159 12.85 -18.37 3.49
C ASP A 159 13.15 -18.38 4.99
N GLY A 160 12.66 -19.42 5.69
CA GLY A 160 12.88 -19.64 7.12
C GLY A 160 12.22 -18.60 8.04
N LEU A 161 11.32 -17.75 7.52
CA LEU A 161 10.73 -16.66 8.30
C LEU A 161 9.21 -16.56 8.17
N VAL A 162 8.70 -16.64 6.94
CA VAL A 162 7.29 -16.41 6.65
C VAL A 162 6.83 -17.41 5.61
N HIS A 163 5.69 -18.03 5.87
CA HIS A 163 4.94 -18.77 4.87
C HIS A 163 3.46 -18.50 5.09
N LEU A 164 2.89 -17.62 4.29
CA LEU A 164 1.47 -17.26 4.38
C LEU A 164 0.76 -17.65 3.09
N LYS A 165 -0.38 -18.33 3.24
CA LYS A 165 -1.36 -18.56 2.19
C LYS A 165 -2.52 -17.60 2.41
N MET A 166 -2.98 -17.00 1.33
CA MET A 166 -4.14 -16.12 1.34
C MET A 166 -5.27 -16.76 0.56
N THR A 167 -6.48 -16.65 1.09
CA THR A 167 -7.70 -17.18 0.49
C THR A 167 -8.78 -16.11 0.52
N GLU A 168 -9.89 -16.35 -0.18
CA GLU A 168 -11.05 -15.49 -0.09
C GLU A 168 -11.53 -15.36 1.37
N GLY A 169 -11.90 -14.14 1.75
CA GLY A 169 -12.51 -13.84 3.05
C GLY A 169 -13.93 -13.30 2.89
N ASP A 170 -14.63 -13.18 4.02
CA ASP A 170 -15.97 -12.59 4.08
C ASP A 170 -15.88 -11.06 4.22
N PHE A 171 -15.27 -10.41 3.23
CA PHE A 171 -15.25 -8.96 3.11
C PHE A 171 -16.23 -8.52 2.03
N LEU A 172 -16.91 -7.39 2.24
CA LEU A 172 -17.86 -6.87 1.25
C LEU A 172 -17.21 -6.62 -0.11
N GLU A 173 -15.98 -6.10 -0.10
CA GLU A 173 -15.16 -5.91 -1.28
C GLU A 173 -13.81 -6.61 -1.06
N ASN A 174 -13.66 -7.83 -1.59
CA ASN A 174 -12.39 -8.58 -1.55
C ASN A 174 -11.33 -8.01 -2.50
N ARG A 175 -11.76 -7.18 -3.46
CA ARG A 175 -10.88 -6.55 -4.43
C ARG A 175 -11.48 -5.24 -4.91
N CYS A 176 -10.63 -4.25 -5.17
CA CYS A 176 -11.05 -3.02 -5.80
C CYS A 176 -9.91 -2.38 -6.59
N ALA A 177 -10.30 -1.52 -7.52
CA ALA A 177 -9.40 -0.65 -8.25
C ALA A 177 -9.81 0.79 -8.01
N TYR A 178 -8.84 1.64 -7.73
CA TYR A 178 -9.06 3.06 -7.54
C TYR A 178 -8.04 3.84 -8.36
N GLY A 179 -8.37 5.09 -8.63
CA GLY A 179 -7.40 5.99 -9.25
C GLY A 179 -7.90 7.41 -9.39
N VAL A 180 -6.95 8.32 -9.39
CA VAL A 180 -7.14 9.73 -9.68
C VAL A 180 -6.19 10.09 -10.80
N PHE A 181 -6.71 10.70 -11.87
CA PHE A 181 -5.90 11.05 -13.03
C PHE A 181 -6.20 12.47 -13.50
N ILE A 182 -5.20 13.34 -13.34
CA ILE A 182 -5.22 14.75 -13.76
C ILE A 182 -3.93 14.98 -14.56
N PRO A 183 -3.93 14.82 -15.90
CA PRO A 183 -2.74 14.89 -16.72
C PRO A 183 -1.84 16.11 -16.41
N PRO A 184 -0.50 15.93 -16.34
CA PRO A 184 0.25 14.69 -16.51
C PRO A 184 0.36 13.84 -15.23
N PHE A 185 -0.38 14.16 -14.17
CA PHE A 185 -0.30 13.49 -12.87
C PHE A 185 -1.39 12.44 -12.68
N GLY A 186 -1.11 11.47 -11.82
CA GLY A 186 -2.14 10.56 -11.33
C GLY A 186 -1.58 9.41 -10.53
N ALA A 187 -2.47 8.73 -9.80
CA ALA A 187 -2.21 7.44 -9.19
C ALA A 187 -3.33 6.48 -9.54
N GLY A 188 -2.98 5.22 -9.63
CA GLY A 188 -3.90 4.12 -9.77
C GLY A 188 -3.38 2.96 -8.94
N TRP A 189 -4.29 2.28 -8.26
CA TRP A 189 -3.93 1.14 -7.43
C TRP A 189 -5.02 0.09 -7.42
N ILE A 190 -4.62 -1.10 -7.03
CA ILE A 190 -5.53 -2.17 -6.67
C ILE A 190 -5.31 -2.50 -5.19
N ASP A 191 -6.41 -2.84 -4.53
CA ASP A 191 -6.40 -3.42 -3.19
C ASP A 191 -7.06 -4.79 -3.25
N ILE A 192 -6.47 -5.75 -2.53
CA ILE A 192 -6.99 -7.10 -2.35
C ILE A 192 -7.04 -7.39 -0.86
N PHE A 193 -8.20 -7.81 -0.39
CA PHE A 193 -8.44 -8.22 0.98
C PHE A 193 -8.71 -9.71 1.01
N SER A 194 -8.06 -10.40 1.94
CA SER A 194 -8.07 -11.86 1.99
C SER A 194 -7.90 -12.34 3.42
N ASN A 195 -8.32 -13.56 3.70
CA ASN A 195 -7.86 -14.26 4.88
C ASN A 195 -6.38 -14.64 4.69
N ALA A 196 -5.63 -14.77 5.78
CA ALA A 196 -4.25 -15.20 5.75
C ALA A 196 -3.99 -16.24 6.84
N GLN A 197 -3.37 -17.36 6.46
CA GLN A 197 -2.97 -18.42 7.37
C GLN A 197 -1.61 -18.99 6.99
N GLY A 198 -0.83 -19.39 8.00
CA GLY A 198 0.42 -20.13 7.84
C GLY A 198 1.34 -19.87 9.01
N ASP A 199 2.60 -19.54 8.76
CA ASP A 199 3.61 -19.36 9.81
C ASP A 199 4.35 -18.04 9.65
N VAL A 200 4.58 -17.35 10.77
CA VAL A 200 5.39 -16.14 10.89
C VAL A 200 6.33 -16.32 12.07
N LEU A 201 7.63 -16.21 11.83
CA LEU A 201 8.69 -16.49 12.83
C LEU A 201 8.63 -17.92 13.41
N GLY A 202 8.07 -18.88 12.66
CA GLY A 202 7.91 -20.27 13.11
C GLY A 202 6.70 -20.52 14.00
N GLU A 203 5.85 -19.52 14.21
CA GLU A 203 4.59 -19.64 14.94
C GLU A 203 3.41 -19.54 13.99
N GLU A 204 2.35 -20.32 14.27
CA GLU A 204 1.10 -20.27 13.51
C GLU A 204 0.58 -18.84 13.47
N PHE A 205 0.20 -18.35 12.30
CA PHE A 205 -0.41 -17.05 12.05
C PHE A 205 -1.79 -17.26 11.44
N VAL A 206 -2.80 -16.59 12.01
CA VAL A 206 -4.16 -16.54 11.48
C VAL A 206 -4.65 -15.09 11.54
N GLY A 207 -5.14 -14.59 10.41
CA GLY A 207 -5.64 -13.24 10.34
C GLY A 207 -6.07 -12.84 8.94
N THR A 208 -5.79 -11.60 8.57
CA THR A 208 -6.18 -11.01 7.30
C THR A 208 -4.97 -10.43 6.57
N ALA A 209 -5.07 -10.36 5.25
CA ALA A 209 -4.09 -9.72 4.38
C ALA A 209 -4.73 -8.55 3.63
N HIS A 210 -3.93 -7.50 3.44
CA HIS A 210 -4.18 -6.42 2.50
C HIS A 210 -3.00 -6.35 1.54
N LEU A 211 -3.23 -6.79 0.30
CA LEU A 211 -2.25 -6.70 -0.78
C LEU A 211 -2.60 -5.49 -1.64
N GLN A 212 -1.69 -4.54 -1.72
CA GLN A 212 -1.87 -3.34 -2.51
C GLN A 212 -0.75 -3.20 -3.53
N LYS A 213 -1.13 -2.78 -4.74
CA LYS A 213 -0.19 -2.41 -5.80
C LYS A 213 -0.52 -1.02 -6.31
N VAL A 214 0.40 -0.07 -6.11
CA VAL A 214 0.25 1.34 -6.50
C VAL A 214 1.20 1.67 -7.65
N VAL A 215 0.69 2.40 -8.63
CA VAL A 215 1.45 3.11 -9.67
C VAL A 215 1.09 4.58 -9.56
N GLY A 216 2.09 5.45 -9.38
CA GLY A 216 1.89 6.89 -9.24
C GLY A 216 2.83 7.70 -10.10
N ILE A 217 2.34 8.78 -10.70
CA ILE A 217 3.10 9.80 -11.42
C ILE A 217 2.79 11.11 -10.72
N MET A 218 3.52 11.39 -9.65
CA MET A 218 3.29 12.56 -8.81
C MET A 218 4.51 12.84 -7.93
N PRO A 219 4.73 14.09 -7.51
CA PRO A 219 5.72 14.39 -6.48
C PRO A 219 5.44 13.61 -5.19
N TYR A 220 6.43 13.50 -4.30
CA TYR A 220 6.13 13.02 -2.95
C TYR A 220 5.20 14.02 -2.28
N GLY A 221 4.07 13.51 -1.81
CA GLY A 221 3.05 14.28 -1.10
C GLY A 221 3.06 13.93 0.38
N SER A 222 2.41 14.80 1.15
CA SER A 222 2.11 14.52 2.55
C SER A 222 0.70 13.94 2.63
N PHE A 223 0.49 12.84 3.33
CA PHE A 223 -0.81 12.21 3.48
C PHE A 223 -0.93 11.52 4.84
N HIS A 224 -2.16 11.29 5.27
CA HIS A 224 -2.45 10.26 6.27
C HIS A 224 -3.33 9.19 5.64
N TRP A 225 -3.11 7.95 6.06
CA TRP A 225 -3.98 6.82 5.75
C TRP A 225 -4.17 5.99 7.00
N ALA A 226 -5.34 5.40 7.19
CA ALA A 226 -5.46 4.34 8.18
C ALA A 226 -6.47 3.30 7.73
N ARG A 227 -6.27 2.09 8.25
CA ARG A 227 -7.20 1.00 8.15
C ARG A 227 -7.20 0.22 9.46
N VAL A 228 -8.39 -0.06 9.98
CA VAL A 228 -8.61 -0.88 11.18
C VAL A 228 -9.63 -1.95 10.86
N ILE A 229 -9.32 -3.18 11.27
CA ILE A 229 -10.18 -4.35 11.15
C ILE A 229 -10.59 -4.75 12.57
N PHE A 230 -11.90 -4.78 12.81
CA PHE A 230 -12.46 -5.16 14.10
C PHE A 230 -12.75 -6.65 14.17
N ARG A 231 -12.85 -7.19 15.39
CA ARG A 231 -13.06 -8.62 15.65
C ARG A 231 -14.34 -9.16 15.02
N ASN A 232 -15.40 -8.35 14.93
CA ASN A 232 -16.64 -8.75 14.28
C ASN A 232 -16.58 -8.70 12.74
N GLY A 233 -15.43 -8.38 12.14
CA GLY A 233 -15.25 -8.24 10.70
C GLY A 233 -15.53 -6.85 10.13
N SER A 234 -16.07 -5.92 10.93
CA SER A 234 -16.24 -4.52 10.51
C SER A 234 -14.90 -3.87 10.22
N THR A 235 -14.88 -2.88 9.33
CA THR A 235 -13.64 -2.18 8.97
C THR A 235 -13.82 -0.68 8.91
N PHE A 236 -12.86 0.05 9.47
CA PHE A 236 -12.73 1.49 9.30
C PHE A 236 -11.55 1.78 8.36
N SER A 237 -11.72 2.73 7.45
CA SER A 237 -10.60 3.25 6.66
C SER A 237 -10.76 4.74 6.38
N PHE A 238 -9.65 5.45 6.28
CA PHE A 238 -9.66 6.82 5.78
C PHE A 238 -8.37 7.13 5.03
N PHE A 239 -8.43 8.12 4.16
CA PHE A 239 -7.28 8.67 3.46
C PHE A 239 -7.42 10.19 3.36
N CYS A 240 -6.35 10.94 3.60
CA CYS A 240 -6.30 12.35 3.27
C CYS A 240 -4.96 12.77 2.67
N LEU A 241 -5.03 13.57 1.60
CA LEU A 241 -3.85 14.18 0.97
C LEU A 241 -3.69 15.60 1.50
N LYS A 242 -2.61 15.87 2.21
CA LYS A 242 -2.31 17.16 2.85
C LYS A 242 -1.68 18.12 1.85
N THR A 243 -1.91 19.42 2.01
CA THR A 243 -1.21 20.44 1.21
C THR A 243 0.25 20.65 1.63
N GLY A 244 0.70 19.98 2.71
CA GLY A 244 2.06 20.01 3.24
C GLY A 244 2.13 19.27 4.59
N GLU A 245 3.33 19.01 5.10
CA GLU A 245 3.58 18.22 6.32
C GLU A 245 2.74 18.68 7.52
N LYS A 246 2.72 19.99 7.79
CA LYS A 246 2.01 20.58 8.93
C LYS A 246 0.64 21.15 8.57
N SER A 247 0.14 20.87 7.37
CA SER A 247 -1.12 21.44 6.91
C SER A 247 -2.31 20.75 7.55
N LYS A 248 -3.27 21.57 8.01
CA LYS A 248 -4.62 21.14 8.39
C LYS A 248 -5.62 21.24 7.22
N LYS A 249 -5.13 21.62 6.04
CA LYS A 249 -5.92 21.65 4.79
C LYS A 249 -5.56 20.43 3.95
N TYR A 250 -6.58 19.86 3.33
CA TYR A 250 -6.47 18.64 2.54
C TYR A 250 -6.90 18.92 1.10
N PHE A 251 -6.13 18.42 0.14
CA PHE A 251 -6.51 18.38 -1.28
C PHE A 251 -7.61 17.35 -1.54
N HIS A 252 -7.58 16.26 -0.78
CA HIS A 252 -8.54 15.17 -0.89
C HIS A 252 -8.73 14.49 0.46
N ARG A 253 -9.94 14.02 0.70
CA ARG A 253 -10.37 13.33 1.91
C ARG A 253 -11.34 12.23 1.54
N SER A 254 -11.18 11.07 2.15
CA SER A 254 -12.15 9.99 2.10
C SER A 254 -12.16 9.27 3.44
N MET A 255 -13.34 8.81 3.84
CA MET A 255 -13.55 8.04 5.05
C MET A 255 -14.66 7.04 4.77
N ASN A 256 -14.46 5.79 5.18
CA ASN A 256 -15.44 4.73 5.02
C ASN A 256 -15.50 3.88 6.28
N PHE A 257 -16.70 3.44 6.61
CA PHE A 257 -16.95 2.44 7.63
C PHE A 257 -17.80 1.34 7.04
N TYR A 258 -17.33 0.11 7.16
CA TYR A 258 -18.09 -1.08 6.83
C TYR A 258 -18.53 -1.75 8.12
N ASP A 259 -19.84 -1.87 8.28
CA ASP A 259 -20.44 -2.62 9.37
C ASP A 259 -20.77 -4.04 8.87
N HIS A 260 -20.01 -5.01 9.37
CA HIS A 260 -20.17 -6.40 8.97
C HIS A 260 -21.49 -6.99 9.45
N GLN A 261 -21.98 -6.60 10.64
CA GLN A 261 -23.20 -7.15 11.22
C GLN A 261 -24.44 -6.78 10.38
N THR A 262 -24.51 -5.53 9.92
CA THR A 262 -25.60 -5.06 9.07
C THR A 262 -25.31 -5.19 7.57
N ARG A 263 -24.10 -5.61 7.21
CA ARG A 263 -23.56 -5.64 5.83
C ARG A 263 -23.69 -4.30 5.11
N ARG A 264 -23.56 -3.19 5.85
CA ARG A 264 -23.67 -1.83 5.30
C ARG A 264 -22.30 -1.24 5.03
N TYR A 265 -22.10 -0.76 3.81
CA TYR A 265 -20.96 0.09 3.45
C TYR A 265 -21.36 1.56 3.56
N ILE A 266 -20.77 2.26 4.52
CA ILE A 266 -20.98 3.69 4.71
C ILE A 266 -19.77 4.44 4.18
N ARG A 267 -20.00 5.26 3.16
CA ARG A 267 -19.03 6.19 2.59
C ARG A 267 -19.41 7.60 3.00
N PHE A 268 -18.46 8.31 3.59
CA PHE A 268 -18.67 9.71 3.92
C PHE A 268 -18.56 10.56 2.65
N TRP A 269 -19.49 11.47 2.42
CA TRP A 269 -19.45 12.40 1.28
C TRP A 269 -18.63 13.64 1.66
N ASP A 270 -17.46 13.83 1.04
CA ASP A 270 -16.48 14.90 1.35
C ASP A 270 -16.38 15.22 2.86
N PRO A 271 -15.95 14.24 3.66
CA PRO A 271 -15.97 14.38 5.10
C PRO A 271 -15.17 15.59 5.55
N ARG A 272 -15.72 16.34 6.50
CA ARG A 272 -14.89 17.20 7.36
C ARG A 272 -14.05 16.28 8.22
N LEU A 273 -12.74 16.52 8.28
CA LEU A 273 -11.79 15.68 8.99
C LEU A 273 -10.94 16.51 9.95
N ILE A 274 -10.79 16.01 11.17
CA ILE A 274 -9.80 16.46 12.14
C ILE A 274 -8.95 15.26 12.53
N ILE A 275 -7.63 15.46 12.51
CA ILE A 275 -6.66 14.44 12.91
C ILE A 275 -5.71 15.11 13.90
N SER A 276 -5.56 14.50 15.07
CA SER A 276 -4.62 14.95 16.10
C SER A 276 -3.73 13.80 16.57
N GLU A 277 -2.51 14.16 16.92
CA GLU A 277 -1.49 13.30 17.50
C GLU A 277 -1.28 13.75 18.95
N GLU A 278 -1.27 12.80 19.88
CA GLU A 278 -0.85 13.00 21.26
C GLU A 278 0.33 12.09 21.55
N THR A 279 1.51 12.68 21.76
CA THR A 279 2.72 11.94 22.12
C THR A 279 2.87 11.90 23.64
N GLY A 280 2.68 10.72 24.23
CA GLY A 280 2.90 10.46 25.65
C GLY A 280 3.77 9.23 25.87
N LYS A 281 3.42 8.41 26.88
CA LYS A 281 4.01 7.06 27.04
C LYS A 281 3.71 6.17 25.83
N ILE A 282 2.54 6.37 25.24
CA ILE A 282 2.08 5.77 23.99
C ILE A 282 1.71 6.92 23.07
N THR A 283 2.02 6.79 21.78
CA THR A 283 1.53 7.73 20.77
C THR A 283 0.08 7.36 20.44
N THR A 284 -0.82 8.33 20.58
CA THR A 284 -2.24 8.15 20.29
C THR A 284 -2.65 9.06 19.14
N TRP A 285 -3.38 8.51 18.17
CA TRP A 285 -3.97 9.24 17.06
C TRP A 285 -5.48 9.32 17.23
N THR A 286 -6.04 10.53 17.20
CA THR A 286 -7.49 10.73 17.17
C THR A 286 -7.90 11.18 15.77
N ILE A 287 -8.85 10.46 15.18
CA ILE A 287 -9.44 10.78 13.89
C ILE A 287 -10.93 11.03 14.11
N GLU A 288 -11.37 12.22 13.74
CA GLU A 288 -12.75 12.66 13.78
C GLU A 288 -13.18 13.02 12.36
N GLY A 289 -14.32 12.48 11.93
CA GLY A 289 -14.87 12.73 10.62
C GLY A 289 -16.38 12.81 10.62
N TRP A 290 -16.94 13.73 9.85
CA TRP A 290 -18.39 13.86 9.73
C TRP A 290 -18.83 14.46 8.40
N ASP A 291 -20.04 14.10 7.98
CA ASP A 291 -20.80 14.71 6.89
C ASP A 291 -22.21 15.09 7.37
N GLU A 292 -23.19 15.21 6.47
CA GLU A 292 -24.57 15.59 6.83
C GLU A 292 -25.33 14.49 7.57
N GLU A 293 -24.95 13.22 7.40
CA GLU A 293 -25.71 12.06 7.90
C GLU A 293 -24.91 11.22 8.92
N ASN A 294 -23.59 11.36 8.94
CA ASN A 294 -22.68 10.46 9.61
C ASN A 294 -21.63 11.21 10.43
N GLU A 295 -21.31 10.69 11.61
CA GLU A 295 -20.20 11.14 12.45
C GLU A 295 -19.39 9.93 12.93
N LEU A 296 -18.07 10.00 12.86
CA LEU A 296 -17.16 8.97 13.35
C LEU A 296 -16.03 9.60 14.16
N LYS A 297 -15.76 9.00 15.31
CA LYS A 297 -14.57 9.26 16.12
C LYS A 297 -13.89 7.95 16.47
N ILE A 298 -12.59 7.89 16.20
CA ILE A 298 -11.75 6.77 16.57
C ILE A 298 -10.46 7.28 17.22
N VAL A 299 -10.05 6.61 18.29
CA VAL A 299 -8.79 6.86 19.00
C VAL A 299 -7.95 5.60 18.87
N LEU A 300 -6.74 5.76 18.35
CA LEU A 300 -5.83 4.69 17.98
C LEU A 300 -4.57 4.76 18.83
N ASP A 301 -4.31 3.72 19.61
CA ASP A 301 -3.10 3.60 20.40
C ASP A 301 -2.05 2.86 19.59
N THR A 302 -0.86 3.46 19.49
CA THR A 302 0.28 2.88 18.77
C THR A 302 0.97 1.85 19.64
N TYR A 303 1.18 0.63 19.12
CA TYR A 303 1.98 -0.40 19.80
C TYR A 303 3.30 -0.69 19.08
N ALA A 304 3.44 -0.29 17.82
CA ALA A 304 4.71 -0.35 17.10
C ALA A 304 4.81 0.76 16.03
N GLU A 305 6.03 1.17 15.72
CA GLU A 305 6.32 2.17 14.68
C GLU A 305 7.46 1.70 13.77
N LYS A 306 7.30 1.91 12.47
CA LYS A 306 8.39 1.85 11.49
C LYS A 306 8.51 3.17 10.73
N LYS A 307 9.70 3.77 10.82
CA LYS A 307 10.07 4.92 9.99
C LYS A 307 10.85 4.49 8.76
N ILE A 308 10.44 4.99 7.61
CA ILE A 308 11.10 4.87 6.32
C ILE A 308 11.44 6.26 5.80
N THR A 309 12.65 6.42 5.28
CA THR A 309 13.15 7.67 4.70
C THR A 309 13.62 7.41 3.28
N MET A 310 13.20 8.27 2.37
CA MET A 310 13.39 8.14 0.93
C MET A 310 13.93 9.46 0.39
N ASN A 311 15.17 9.49 -0.10
CA ASN A 311 15.80 10.71 -0.62
C ASN A 311 16.38 10.49 -2.04
N GLY A 312 15.87 11.21 -3.03
CA GLY A 312 16.39 11.20 -4.40
C GLY A 312 15.33 11.56 -5.45
N GLY A 313 15.41 12.78 -6.01
CA GLY A 313 14.33 13.36 -6.81
C GLY A 313 13.14 13.80 -5.92
N GLY A 314 13.48 14.42 -4.78
CA GLY A 314 12.57 14.72 -3.66
C GLY A 314 12.90 13.93 -2.41
N SER A 315 12.19 14.24 -1.33
CA SER A 315 12.29 13.51 -0.07
C SER A 315 10.91 13.09 0.42
N GLN A 316 10.83 11.92 1.05
CA GLN A 316 9.67 11.48 1.80
C GLN A 316 10.13 10.79 3.07
N VAL A 317 9.52 11.17 4.17
CA VAL A 317 9.49 10.39 5.40
C VAL A 317 8.12 9.74 5.45
N TYR A 318 8.12 8.45 5.69
CA TYR A 318 6.93 7.63 5.80
C TYR A 318 7.01 6.93 7.15
N ARG A 319 6.06 7.19 8.03
CA ARG A 319 5.93 6.53 9.31
C ARG A 319 4.70 5.65 9.28
N GLU A 320 4.89 4.40 9.60
CA GLU A 320 3.83 3.43 9.72
C GLU A 320 3.70 3.04 11.19
N TYR A 321 2.50 3.17 11.70
CA TYR A 321 2.14 2.88 13.07
C TYR A 321 1.22 1.67 13.07
N ALA A 322 1.63 0.61 13.73
CA ALA A 322 0.74 -0.49 14.06
C ALA A 322 -0.12 -0.05 15.26
N VAL A 323 -1.44 -0.13 15.12
CA VAL A 323 -2.40 0.51 16.03
C VAL A 323 -3.52 -0.41 16.46
N THR A 324 -4.02 -0.19 17.68
CA THR A 324 -5.28 -0.76 18.18
C THR A 324 -6.26 0.36 18.55
N PRO A 325 -7.57 0.22 18.24
CA PRO A 325 -8.55 1.21 18.64
C PRO A 325 -8.81 1.11 20.16
N SER A 326 -8.55 2.20 20.88
CA SER A 326 -8.88 2.32 22.30
C SER A 326 -10.26 2.95 22.51
N ARG A 327 -10.76 3.69 21.52
CA ARG A 327 -12.14 4.19 21.45
C ARG A 327 -12.62 4.18 20.01
N PHE A 328 -13.89 3.84 19.83
CA PHE A 328 -14.59 3.95 18.56
C PHE A 328 -16.04 4.35 18.83
N ARG A 329 -16.52 5.33 18.07
CA ARG A 329 -17.92 5.70 18.00
C ARG A 329 -18.24 6.09 16.56
N PHE A 330 -19.26 5.48 15.99
CA PHE A 330 -19.85 5.85 14.73
C PHE A 330 -21.33 6.11 14.96
N THR A 331 -21.83 7.25 14.51
CA THR A 331 -23.21 7.69 14.69
C THR A 331 -23.82 8.00 13.32
N THR A 332 -25.03 7.54 13.10
CA THR A 332 -25.92 7.93 12.00
C THR A 332 -27.22 8.43 12.61
N ASN A 333 -28.17 8.88 11.77
CA ASN A 333 -29.52 9.25 12.21
C ASN A 333 -30.25 8.13 12.98
N ASP A 334 -29.98 6.86 12.65
CA ASP A 334 -30.77 5.72 13.14
C ASP A 334 -30.02 4.83 14.14
N GLN A 335 -28.69 4.94 14.20
CA GLN A 335 -27.87 4.02 14.99
C GLN A 335 -26.58 4.67 15.50
N THR A 336 -26.11 4.19 16.65
CA THR A 336 -24.76 4.42 17.16
C THR A 336 -24.07 3.08 17.34
N VAL A 337 -22.88 2.93 16.76
CA VAL A 337 -22.00 1.76 16.89
C VAL A 337 -20.77 2.17 17.67
N THR A 338 -20.38 1.36 18.65
CA THR A 338 -19.25 1.62 19.54
C THR A 338 -18.22 0.49 19.48
N LEU A 339 -17.04 0.71 20.06
CA LEU A 339 -16.02 -0.33 20.17
C LEU A 339 -16.53 -1.60 20.86
N LYS A 340 -17.48 -1.48 21.80
CA LYS A 340 -18.07 -2.63 22.49
C LYS A 340 -18.84 -3.54 21.53
N ASP A 341 -19.52 -2.95 20.55
CA ASP A 341 -20.32 -3.67 19.56
C ASP A 341 -19.43 -4.36 18.52
N LEU A 342 -18.28 -3.76 18.21
CA LEU A 342 -17.32 -4.25 17.21
C LEU A 342 -16.32 -5.26 17.77
N GLY A 343 -16.03 -5.18 19.06
CA GLY A 343 -14.89 -5.84 19.71
C GLY A 343 -13.57 -5.14 19.40
N ASN A 344 -12.47 -5.68 19.95
CA ASN A 344 -11.12 -5.17 19.69
C ASN A 344 -10.82 -5.14 18.19
N GLY A 345 -9.85 -4.33 17.79
CA GLY A 345 -9.39 -4.27 16.41
C GLY A 345 -7.88 -4.15 16.32
N VAL A 346 -7.38 -4.34 15.11
CA VAL A 346 -5.97 -4.15 14.76
C VAL A 346 -5.91 -3.41 13.43
N GLY A 347 -4.90 -2.58 13.25
CA GLY A 347 -4.78 -1.79 12.05
C GLY A 347 -3.46 -1.09 11.89
N THR A 348 -3.40 -0.24 10.88
CA THR A 348 -2.26 0.62 10.61
C THR A 348 -2.72 2.08 10.47
N PHE A 349 -1.86 2.99 10.91
CA PHE A 349 -1.95 4.41 10.62
C PHE A 349 -0.64 4.84 9.96
N GLU A 350 -0.73 5.49 8.82
CA GLU A 350 0.40 6.00 8.06
C GLU A 350 0.43 7.51 8.16
N ASP A 351 1.57 8.06 8.59
CA ASP A 351 1.91 9.47 8.46
C ASP A 351 3.07 9.63 7.47
N ALA A 352 2.74 10.12 6.28
CA ALA A 352 3.71 10.42 5.26
C ALA A 352 3.82 11.92 5.07
N TYR A 353 5.05 12.40 4.98
CA TYR A 353 5.34 13.79 4.63
C TYR A 353 6.57 13.86 3.76
N GLY A 354 6.54 14.79 2.81
CA GLY A 354 7.56 14.87 1.80
C GLY A 354 7.65 16.24 1.16
N LEU A 355 8.82 16.50 0.61
CA LEU A 355 9.09 17.68 -0.21
C LEU A 355 9.22 17.24 -1.67
N PRO A 356 8.50 17.90 -2.60
CA PRO A 356 8.78 17.70 -4.01
C PRO A 356 10.23 18.13 -4.27
N GLY A 357 11.03 17.22 -4.83
CA GLY A 357 12.30 17.59 -5.42
C GLY A 357 12.09 17.72 -6.92
N PHE A 358 12.39 18.89 -7.45
CA PHE A 358 12.35 19.17 -8.88
C PHE A 358 13.71 18.86 -9.51
#